data_AF-A0A158Q653-F1
#
_entry.id   AF-A0A158Q653-F1
#
_cell.length_a   1.000
_cell.length_b   1.000
_cell.length_c   1.000
_cell.angle_alpha   90.00
_cell.angle_beta   90.00
_cell.angle_gamma   90.00
#
_symmetry.space_group_name_H-M   'P 1'
#
loop_
_entity.id
_entity.type
_entity.pdbx_description
1 polymer ?
#
loop_
_entity_poly.entity_id
_entity_poly.type
_entity_poly.pdbx_seq_one_letter_code
_entity_poly.pdbx_strand_id
1 'polypeptide(L)'
;MNIDLNAWNLLISASEAKIMRSSTKADENCLEKLWNSGRIFSDSQWQWFIQFVDLINELSVKCVEEIDAITINFRINEAVAECSDVPYPIKFNKWELDFEENECIKLYFDIFDDNDFSKNCTFICIVSWLEPRMFPRLLDCSNPSYLRGRRFDLWDCDLPFAYNFSRIFLGISFTQNEKIESTKKEEVEVHSVPCKIEYTGPANVKRYLLRDKLESGEEITTFRGRLLNGSIAEMPNDYKLFVAKECDGHGVLAGEERRFDVERVLSSFLLWEYDRPSSENSPIRRAINFINIAEDLAADD
;
A
#
# COMPACT_ATOMS: atom_id res chain seq x y z
N MET A 1 0.92 1.36 27.07
CA MET A 1 -0.18 0.62 27.71
C MET A 1 0.38 0.00 28.98
N ASN A 2 -0.12 0.37 30.17
CA ASN A 2 0.33 -0.21 31.43
C ASN A 2 -0.35 -1.58 31.54
N ILE A 3 0.30 -2.63 31.04
CA ILE A 3 -0.24 -3.99 31.16
C ILE A 3 -0.18 -4.35 32.65
N ASP A 4 -1.30 -4.79 33.21
CA ASP A 4 -1.36 -5.25 34.59
C ASP A 4 -0.33 -6.38 34.80
N LEU A 5 0.69 -6.12 35.62
CA LEU A 5 1.72 -7.11 35.95
C LEU A 5 1.10 -8.40 36.53
N ASN A 6 -0.09 -8.34 37.14
CA ASN A 6 -0.76 -9.52 37.66
C ASN A 6 -1.30 -10.42 36.55
N ALA A 7 -1.84 -9.83 35.47
CA ALA A 7 -2.29 -10.56 34.29
C ALA A 7 -1.12 -11.28 33.61
N TRP A 8 0.01 -10.58 33.45
CA TRP A 8 1.25 -11.16 32.91
C TRP A 8 1.76 -12.35 33.75
N ASN A 9 1.77 -12.22 35.08
CA ASN A 9 2.19 -13.30 35.97
C ASN A 9 1.23 -14.50 35.93
N LEU A 10 -0.08 -14.27 35.73
CA LEU A 10 -1.07 -15.33 35.55
C LEU A 10 -0.89 -16.08 34.22
N LEU A 11 -0.58 -15.37 33.14
CA LEU A 11 -0.27 -15.93 31.82
C LEU A 11 0.99 -16.80 31.85
N ILE A 12 2.05 -16.31 32.48
CA ILE A 12 3.30 -17.06 32.70
C ILE A 12 3.01 -18.32 33.54
N SER A 13 2.32 -18.19 34.67
CA SER A 13 1.97 -19.33 35.53
C SER A 13 1.11 -20.39 34.83
N ALA A 14 0.17 -19.97 33.97
CA ALA A 14 -0.68 -20.87 33.19
C ALA A 14 0.11 -21.60 32.08
N SER A 15 1.08 -20.92 31.46
CA SER A 15 1.99 -21.52 30.49
C SER A 15 2.95 -22.51 31.16
N GLU A 16 3.48 -22.17 32.34
CA GLU A 16 4.39 -23.01 33.14
C GLU A 16 3.72 -24.31 33.60
N ALA A 17 2.44 -24.25 34.00
CA ALA A 17 1.69 -25.43 34.45
C ALA A 17 1.48 -26.50 33.35
N LYS A 18 1.59 -26.13 32.06
CA LYS A 18 1.35 -27.05 30.93
C LYS A 18 2.61 -27.33 30.09
N ILE A 19 3.59 -26.41 30.07
CA ILE A 19 4.88 -26.54 29.35
C ILE A 19 5.92 -27.34 30.16
N MET A 20 5.73 -27.52 31.47
CA MET A 20 6.56 -28.37 32.36
C MET A 20 6.65 -29.87 31.98
N ARG A 21 6.10 -30.31 30.83
CA ARG A 21 6.32 -31.65 30.26
C ARG A 21 7.36 -31.71 29.14
N SER A 22 7.92 -30.58 28.70
CA SER A 22 9.02 -30.54 27.73
C SER A 22 9.89 -29.29 27.87
N SER A 23 11.15 -29.49 28.25
CA SER A 23 12.29 -28.58 27.98
C SER A 23 12.49 -27.34 28.88
N THR A 24 13.45 -27.49 29.81
CA THR A 24 14.47 -26.53 30.33
C THR A 24 14.12 -25.05 30.61
N LYS A 25 13.66 -24.78 31.84
CA LYS A 25 14.13 -23.82 32.89
C LYS A 25 15.00 -22.56 32.59
N ALA A 26 15.14 -22.04 31.38
CA ALA A 26 16.14 -20.98 31.10
C ALA A 26 15.61 -19.54 30.84
N ASP A 27 14.31 -19.27 30.68
CA ASP A 27 13.87 -18.05 29.96
C ASP A 27 12.97 -17.05 30.73
N GLU A 28 12.85 -17.13 32.05
CA GLU A 28 11.97 -16.25 32.86
C GLU A 28 12.36 -14.75 32.80
N ASN A 29 13.56 -14.40 32.35
CA ASN A 29 14.07 -13.02 32.27
C ASN A 29 14.33 -12.54 30.83
N CYS A 30 13.92 -13.33 29.83
CA CYS A 30 14.31 -13.14 28.45
C CYS A 30 13.34 -12.22 27.70
N LEU A 31 12.03 -12.33 27.95
CA LEU A 31 11.00 -11.62 27.17
C LEU A 31 10.95 -10.11 27.43
N GLU A 32 11.05 -9.65 28.68
CA GLU A 32 11.09 -8.21 28.99
C GLU A 32 12.39 -7.57 28.46
N LYS A 33 13.52 -8.30 28.54
CA LYS A 33 14.79 -7.87 27.95
C LYS A 33 14.74 -7.89 26.43
N LEU A 34 14.08 -8.87 25.82
CA LEU A 34 13.87 -8.96 24.37
C LEU A 34 13.00 -7.80 23.88
N TRP A 35 11.91 -7.51 24.58
CA TRP A 35 11.02 -6.37 24.30
C TRP A 35 11.77 -5.04 24.33
N ASN A 36 12.49 -4.78 25.44
CA ASN A 36 13.29 -3.56 25.58
C ASN A 36 14.50 -3.51 24.64
N SER A 37 14.90 -4.64 24.03
CA SER A 37 16.03 -4.68 23.11
C SER A 37 15.70 -4.27 21.67
N GLY A 38 14.41 -4.20 21.30
CA GLY A 38 13.99 -3.86 19.93
C GLY A 38 14.51 -4.81 18.87
N ARG A 39 14.85 -6.06 19.23
CA ARG A 39 15.44 -7.04 18.32
C ARG A 39 14.38 -7.85 17.57
N ILE A 40 14.63 -8.07 16.29
CA ILE A 40 13.83 -8.95 15.41
C ILE A 40 14.02 -10.40 15.86
N PHE A 41 12.92 -11.15 15.97
CA PHE A 41 12.94 -12.58 16.32
C PHE A 41 13.50 -13.43 15.17
N SER A 42 14.20 -14.53 15.48
CA SER A 42 14.61 -15.52 14.48
C SER A 42 13.43 -16.40 14.05
N ASP A 43 13.46 -16.99 12.85
CA ASP A 43 12.39 -17.86 12.30
C ASP A 43 11.98 -19.01 13.26
N SER A 44 12.92 -19.54 14.03
CA SER A 44 12.65 -20.56 15.05
C SER A 44 11.89 -20.02 16.26
N GLN A 45 12.18 -18.78 16.69
CA GLN A 45 11.45 -18.10 17.75
C GLN A 45 10.04 -17.75 17.27
N TRP A 46 9.89 -17.39 15.98
CA TRP A 46 8.59 -17.18 15.33
C TRP A 46 7.69 -18.41 15.36
N GLN A 47 8.21 -19.58 14.96
CA GLN A 47 7.42 -20.81 14.92
C GLN A 47 6.96 -21.26 16.32
N TRP A 48 7.83 -21.17 17.33
CA TRP A 48 7.46 -21.47 18.70
C TRP A 48 6.35 -20.54 19.21
N PHE A 49 6.47 -19.25 18.89
CA PHE A 49 5.52 -18.25 19.33
C PHE A 49 4.14 -18.39 18.67
N ILE A 50 4.08 -18.70 17.36
CA ILE A 50 2.81 -19.00 16.67
C ILE A 50 2.10 -20.17 17.35
N GLN A 51 2.82 -21.26 17.63
CA GLN A 51 2.26 -22.42 18.36
C GLN A 51 1.75 -22.03 19.76
N PHE A 52 2.42 -21.09 20.42
CA PHE A 52 1.99 -20.58 21.72
C PHE A 52 0.70 -19.74 21.64
N VAL A 53 0.57 -18.86 20.65
CA VAL A 53 -0.66 -18.08 20.44
C VAL A 53 -1.82 -18.96 20.02
N ASP A 54 -1.60 -19.92 19.11
CA ASP A 54 -2.63 -20.88 18.72
C ASP A 54 -3.12 -21.67 19.95
N LEU A 55 -2.20 -22.09 20.82
CA LEU A 55 -2.51 -22.77 22.08
C LEU A 55 -3.29 -21.85 23.05
N ILE A 56 -2.97 -20.56 23.13
CA ILE A 56 -3.72 -19.60 23.96
C ILE A 56 -5.12 -19.36 23.40
N ASN A 57 -5.25 -19.21 22.08
CA ASN A 57 -6.54 -19.05 21.40
C ASN A 57 -7.46 -20.25 21.65
N GLU A 58 -6.92 -21.47 21.72
CA GLU A 58 -7.67 -22.66 22.12
C GLU A 58 -8.11 -22.66 23.60
N LEU A 59 -7.42 -21.96 24.49
CA LEU A 59 -7.54 -22.18 25.94
C LEU A 59 -8.33 -21.12 26.72
N SER A 60 -8.70 -19.96 26.18
CA SER A 60 -9.35 -18.93 27.01
C SER A 60 -10.27 -17.93 26.30
N VAL A 61 -11.57 -17.97 26.65
CA VAL A 61 -12.56 -16.89 26.40
C VAL A 61 -12.36 -15.69 27.35
N LYS A 62 -11.46 -15.80 28.34
CA LYS A 62 -11.27 -14.78 29.40
C LYS A 62 -10.11 -13.81 29.17
N CYS A 63 -9.30 -14.02 28.14
CA CYS A 63 -8.11 -13.22 27.86
C CYS A 63 -8.18 -12.51 26.50
N VAL A 64 -9.38 -12.20 25.99
CA VAL A 64 -9.55 -11.62 24.63
C VAL A 64 -8.74 -10.33 24.46
N GLU A 65 -8.77 -9.42 25.45
CA GLU A 65 -8.03 -8.15 25.37
C GLU A 65 -6.50 -8.35 25.40
N GLU A 66 -6.01 -9.35 26.13
CA GLU A 66 -4.58 -9.67 26.21
C GLU A 66 -4.09 -10.34 24.92
N ILE A 67 -4.92 -11.22 24.33
CA ILE A 67 -4.67 -11.86 23.03
C ILE A 67 -4.65 -10.82 21.92
N ASP A 68 -5.56 -9.84 21.94
CA ASP A 68 -5.59 -8.75 20.97
C ASP A 68 -4.32 -7.91 21.05
N ALA A 69 -3.89 -7.55 22.27
CA ALA A 69 -2.64 -6.81 22.48
C ALA A 69 -1.41 -7.59 21.97
N ILE A 70 -1.36 -8.90 22.24
CA ILE A 70 -0.32 -9.80 21.72
C ILE A 70 -0.34 -9.78 20.18
N THR A 71 -1.50 -10.03 19.57
CA THR A 71 -1.68 -10.08 18.10
C THR A 71 -1.27 -8.76 17.42
N ILE A 72 -1.64 -7.62 18.00
CA ILE A 72 -1.24 -6.30 17.52
C ILE A 72 0.29 -6.16 17.53
N ASN A 73 0.94 -6.55 18.62
CA ASN A 73 2.41 -6.52 18.72
C ASN A 73 3.08 -7.38 17.64
N PHE A 74 2.50 -8.53 17.26
CA PHE A 74 3.03 -9.35 16.16
C PHE A 74 2.97 -8.65 14.83
N ARG A 75 1.83 -8.05 14.51
CA ARG A 75 1.66 -7.32 13.24
C ARG A 75 2.58 -6.11 13.17
N ILE A 76 2.80 -5.41 14.28
CA ILE A 76 3.77 -4.33 14.36
C ILE A 76 5.18 -4.85 14.06
N ASN A 77 5.60 -5.95 14.68
CA ASN A 77 6.94 -6.52 14.44
C ASN A 77 7.14 -6.97 12.99
N GLU A 78 6.13 -7.58 12.38
CA GLU A 78 6.14 -7.96 10.96
C GLU A 78 6.27 -6.73 10.06
N ALA A 79 5.45 -5.70 10.31
CA ALA A 79 5.51 -4.45 9.56
C ALA A 79 6.86 -3.73 9.70
N VAL A 80 7.44 -3.69 10.91
CA VAL A 80 8.77 -3.13 11.14
C VAL A 80 9.83 -3.94 10.41
N ALA A 81 9.79 -5.27 10.49
CA ALA A 81 10.75 -6.13 9.80
C ALA A 81 10.72 -5.87 8.29
N GLU A 82 9.53 -5.83 7.68
CA GLU A 82 9.34 -5.55 6.26
C GLU A 82 9.83 -4.16 5.84
N CYS A 83 9.64 -3.14 6.68
CA CYS A 83 10.07 -1.78 6.37
C CYS A 83 11.55 -1.51 6.69
N SER A 84 12.15 -2.29 7.60
CA SER A 84 13.52 -2.07 8.08
C SER A 84 14.61 -2.66 7.18
N ASP A 85 14.26 -3.62 6.31
CA ASP A 85 15.20 -4.33 5.42
C ASP A 85 15.55 -3.50 4.17
N VAL A 86 16.10 -2.31 4.38
CA VAL A 86 16.47 -1.36 3.32
C VAL A 86 17.95 -1.50 2.92
N PRO A 87 18.28 -1.42 1.62
CA PRO A 87 19.66 -1.48 1.16
C PRO A 87 20.40 -0.15 1.37
N TYR A 88 21.73 -0.25 1.48
CA TYR A 88 22.62 0.91 1.46
C TYR A 88 22.41 1.74 0.18
N PRO A 89 22.45 3.09 0.23
CA PRO A 89 22.88 3.96 1.33
C PRO A 89 21.80 4.34 2.35
N ILE A 90 20.71 3.57 2.42
CA ILE A 90 19.62 3.80 3.36
C ILE A 90 19.85 2.92 4.59
N LYS A 91 19.71 3.50 5.77
CA LYS A 91 19.85 2.80 7.04
C LYS A 91 18.61 3.01 7.89
N PHE A 92 17.97 1.92 8.27
CA PHE A 92 16.96 1.94 9.31
C PHE A 92 17.60 2.25 10.68
N ASN A 93 17.05 3.23 11.40
CA ASN A 93 17.57 3.66 12.70
C ASN A 93 16.75 3.11 13.87
N LYS A 94 15.47 3.48 13.91
CA LYS A 94 14.54 3.13 14.98
C LYS A 94 13.11 3.22 14.49
N TRP A 95 12.20 2.71 15.30
CA TRP A 95 10.76 2.90 15.13
C TRP A 95 10.11 3.25 16.46
N GLU A 96 8.93 3.86 16.40
CA GLU A 96 8.07 4.12 17.55
C GLU A 96 6.58 4.04 17.14
N LEU A 97 5.70 3.79 18.11
CA LEU A 97 4.26 3.82 17.86
C LEU A 97 3.80 5.25 17.59
N ASP A 98 2.91 5.42 16.62
CA ASP A 98 2.24 6.70 16.45
C ASP A 98 1.03 6.80 17.38
N PHE A 99 1.14 7.63 18.42
CA PHE A 99 0.05 7.85 19.38
C PHE A 99 -1.10 8.69 18.83
N GLU A 100 -0.92 9.34 17.67
CA GLU A 100 -1.99 10.09 17.00
C GLU A 100 -2.85 9.16 16.13
N GLU A 101 -2.25 8.10 15.58
CA GLU A 101 -2.90 7.13 14.70
C GLU A 101 -2.67 5.70 15.23
N ASN A 102 -3.65 5.14 15.95
CA ASN A 102 -3.58 3.83 16.62
C ASN A 102 -3.13 2.65 15.72
N GLU A 103 -3.22 2.78 14.40
CA GLU A 103 -2.88 1.76 13.41
C GLU A 103 -1.53 2.02 12.70
N CYS A 104 -0.73 2.97 13.19
CA CYS A 104 0.49 3.40 12.52
C CYS A 104 1.76 3.28 13.38
N ILE A 105 2.87 3.10 12.68
CA ILE A 105 4.23 3.14 13.21
C ILE A 105 5.02 4.26 12.53
N LYS A 106 5.79 4.99 13.34
CA LYS A 106 6.78 5.97 12.89
C LYS A 106 8.11 5.27 12.70
N LEU A 107 8.64 5.33 11.48
CA LEU A 107 9.90 4.72 11.09
C LEU A 107 10.92 5.82 10.79
N TYR A 108 12.14 5.65 11.28
CA TYR A 108 13.24 6.60 11.07
C TYR A 108 14.33 5.96 10.21
N PHE A 109 14.70 6.64 9.13
CA PHE A 109 15.74 6.22 8.21
C PHE A 109 16.77 7.31 8.05
N ASP A 110 18.05 6.96 7.92
CA ASP A 110 19.08 7.87 7.43
C ASP A 110 19.48 7.47 6.01
N ILE A 111 19.64 8.46 5.13
CA ILE A 111 20.25 8.27 3.81
C ILE A 111 21.62 8.93 3.82
N PHE A 112 22.64 8.15 3.51
CA PHE A 112 24.02 8.60 3.42
C PHE A 112 24.38 8.97 1.98
N ASP A 113 25.14 10.03 1.78
CA ASP A 113 25.79 10.32 0.49
C ASP A 113 27.25 9.92 0.59
N ASP A 114 27.67 8.90 -0.19
CA ASP A 114 29.05 8.41 -0.22
C ASP A 114 30.08 9.50 -0.52
N ASN A 115 29.67 10.55 -1.23
CA ASN A 115 30.57 11.62 -1.65
C ASN A 115 30.61 12.78 -0.67
N ASP A 116 29.62 12.92 0.21
CA ASP A 116 29.51 14.07 1.10
C ASP A 116 28.67 13.76 2.34
N PHE A 117 29.34 13.34 3.42
CA PHE A 117 28.70 13.11 4.73
C PHE A 117 27.95 14.33 5.28
N SER A 118 28.22 15.55 4.79
CA SER A 118 27.48 16.74 5.20
C SER A 118 26.05 16.76 4.68
N LYS A 119 25.70 15.87 3.75
CA LYS A 119 24.37 15.80 3.13
C LYS A 119 23.50 14.66 3.66
N ASN A 120 23.86 14.00 4.75
CA ASN A 120 23.00 12.98 5.35
C ASN A 120 21.61 13.59 5.66
N CYS A 121 20.52 13.00 5.12
CA CYS A 121 19.16 13.34 5.53
C CYS A 121 18.58 12.21 6.38
N THR A 122 17.83 12.59 7.41
CA THR A 122 16.97 11.69 8.18
C THR A 122 15.54 11.81 7.65
N PHE A 123 14.95 10.68 7.28
CA PHE A 123 13.58 10.54 6.84
C PHE A 123 12.72 9.97 7.95
N ILE A 124 11.50 10.49 8.05
CA ILE A 124 10.46 9.99 8.94
C ILE A 124 9.30 9.52 8.07
N CYS A 125 8.93 8.24 8.21
CA CYS A 125 7.79 7.66 7.51
C CYS A 125 6.74 7.22 8.53
N ILE A 126 5.48 7.58 8.31
CA ILE A 126 4.34 7.04 9.08
C ILE A 126 3.66 6.00 8.21
N VAL A 127 3.68 4.74 8.65
CA VAL A 127 3.19 3.59 7.88
C VAL A 127 2.15 2.85 8.70
N SER A 128 1.10 2.35 8.03
CA SER A 128 0.11 1.48 8.65
C SER A 128 0.74 0.12 8.95
N TRP A 129 0.73 -0.33 10.21
CA TRP A 129 1.22 -1.67 10.54
C TRP A 129 0.28 -2.79 10.05
N LEU A 130 -0.94 -2.46 9.63
CA LEU A 130 -1.86 -3.39 8.96
C LEU A 130 -1.53 -3.56 7.47
N GLU A 131 -0.91 -2.56 6.85
CA GLU A 131 -0.69 -2.49 5.40
C GLU A 131 0.69 -1.85 5.10
N PRO A 132 1.80 -2.47 5.54
CA PRO A 132 3.14 -1.87 5.48
C PRO A 132 3.65 -1.57 4.05
N ARG A 133 3.09 -2.22 3.03
CA ARG A 133 3.43 -2.00 1.61
C ARG A 133 2.75 -0.79 0.98
N MET A 134 1.73 -0.25 1.63
CA MET A 134 1.07 0.95 1.11
C MET A 134 1.99 2.16 1.20
N PHE A 135 1.71 3.15 0.35
CA PHE A 135 2.43 4.42 0.42
C PHE A 135 2.30 5.01 1.83
N PRO A 136 3.40 5.50 2.44
CA PRO A 136 3.36 6.10 3.78
C PRO A 136 2.28 7.18 3.89
N ARG A 137 1.57 7.21 5.02
CA ARG A 137 0.59 8.28 5.30
C ARG A 137 1.25 9.63 5.42
N LEU A 138 2.48 9.65 5.93
CA LEU A 138 3.33 10.82 6.01
C LEU A 138 4.76 10.43 5.66
N LEU A 139 5.41 11.30 4.91
CA LEU A 139 6.82 11.21 4.57
C LEU A 139 7.44 12.60 4.79
N ASP A 140 8.36 12.68 5.74
CA ASP A 140 9.10 13.90 6.06
C ASP A 140 10.61 13.66 5.96
N CYS A 141 11.39 14.71 5.71
CA CYS A 141 12.85 14.66 5.64
C CYS A 141 13.44 15.92 6.26
N SER A 142 14.48 15.74 7.07
CA SER A 142 15.22 16.85 7.71
C SER A 142 15.79 17.86 6.70
N ASN A 143 15.94 17.47 5.43
CA ASN A 143 16.28 18.34 4.32
C ASN A 143 15.28 18.19 3.16
N PRO A 144 14.20 19.00 3.11
CA PRO A 144 13.13 18.88 2.10
C PRO A 144 13.59 18.94 0.65
N SER A 145 14.80 19.45 0.37
CA SER A 145 15.37 19.45 -0.98
C SER A 145 15.57 18.02 -1.53
N TYR A 146 15.75 17.02 -0.67
CA TYR A 146 15.87 15.60 -1.06
C TYR A 146 14.59 15.00 -1.64
N LEU A 147 13.44 15.54 -1.25
CA LEU A 147 12.12 15.12 -1.75
C LEU A 147 11.80 15.73 -3.11
N ARG A 148 12.53 16.77 -3.52
CA ARG A 148 12.26 17.50 -4.76
C ARG A 148 12.62 16.63 -5.98
N GLY A 149 11.66 16.48 -6.89
CA GLY A 149 11.84 15.68 -8.11
C GLY A 149 11.79 14.17 -7.90
N ARG A 150 11.47 13.70 -6.68
CA ARG A 150 11.26 12.27 -6.42
C ARG A 150 9.92 11.82 -6.98
N ARG A 151 9.93 10.64 -7.60
CA ARG A 151 8.80 10.07 -8.34
C ARG A 151 7.96 9.16 -7.43
N PHE A 152 7.27 9.76 -6.46
CA PHE A 152 6.40 9.03 -5.53
C PHE A 152 5.24 8.31 -6.23
N ASP A 153 4.88 8.75 -7.43
CA ASP A 153 3.93 8.11 -8.33
C ASP A 153 4.38 6.72 -8.81
N LEU A 154 5.66 6.37 -8.64
CA LEU A 154 6.21 5.04 -8.96
C LEU A 154 6.11 4.05 -7.79
N TRP A 155 5.49 4.42 -6.67
CA TRP A 155 5.23 3.50 -5.58
C TRP A 155 4.26 2.40 -6.02
N ASP A 156 4.63 1.14 -5.77
CA ASP A 156 3.84 -0.03 -6.15
C ASP A 156 3.58 -0.89 -4.91
N CYS A 157 2.32 -0.96 -4.48
CA CYS A 157 1.96 -1.70 -3.26
C CYS A 157 2.12 -3.22 -3.37
N ASP A 158 2.36 -3.74 -4.58
CA ASP A 158 2.67 -5.15 -4.79
C ASP A 158 4.17 -5.45 -4.53
N LEU A 159 5.02 -4.43 -4.45
CA LEU A 159 6.44 -4.55 -4.16
C LEU A 159 6.75 -4.35 -2.66
N PRO A 160 7.80 -5.00 -2.12
CA PRO A 160 8.24 -4.78 -0.75
C PRO A 160 8.55 -3.30 -0.46
N PHE A 161 8.31 -2.84 0.77
CA PHE A 161 8.54 -1.45 1.18
C PHE A 161 9.95 -0.97 0.81
N ALA A 162 10.96 -1.75 1.15
CA ALA A 162 12.37 -1.44 0.87
C ALA A 162 12.67 -1.27 -0.63
N TYR A 163 11.99 -2.03 -1.49
CA TYR A 163 12.15 -1.92 -2.93
C TYR A 163 11.59 -0.59 -3.44
N ASN A 164 10.37 -0.23 -3.02
CA ASN A 164 9.77 1.06 -3.36
C ASN A 164 10.64 2.22 -2.87
N PHE A 165 11.11 2.13 -1.64
CA PHE A 165 11.97 3.14 -1.02
C PHE A 165 13.27 3.32 -1.83
N SER A 166 13.94 2.22 -2.17
CA SER A 166 15.15 2.25 -3.00
C SER A 166 14.90 2.81 -4.40
N ARG A 167 13.81 2.41 -5.04
CA ARG A 167 13.43 2.88 -6.38
C ARG A 167 13.21 4.40 -6.41
N ILE A 168 12.52 4.94 -5.40
CA ILE A 168 12.17 6.36 -5.33
C ILE A 168 13.38 7.21 -4.94
N PHE A 169 14.15 6.80 -3.93
CA PHE A 169 15.22 7.63 -3.38
C PHE A 169 16.58 7.42 -4.06
N LEU A 170 16.86 6.22 -4.54
CA LEU A 170 18.15 5.89 -5.17
C LEU A 170 18.05 5.86 -6.70
N GLY A 171 16.84 5.93 -7.27
CA GLY A 171 16.65 5.82 -8.72
C GLY A 171 17.05 4.45 -9.27
N ILE A 172 17.18 3.44 -8.40
CA ILE A 172 17.58 2.10 -8.82
C ILE A 172 16.36 1.45 -9.45
N SER A 173 16.35 1.39 -10.79
CA SER A 173 15.49 0.47 -11.52
C SER A 173 16.14 -0.91 -11.48
N PHE A 174 15.75 -1.75 -10.52
CA PHE A 174 16.10 -3.17 -10.62
C PHE A 174 15.29 -3.76 -11.78
N THR A 175 15.93 -3.99 -12.93
CA THR A 175 15.36 -4.85 -13.97
C THR A 175 15.14 -6.23 -13.34
N GLN A 176 13.88 -6.63 -13.16
CA GLN A 176 13.52 -7.95 -12.66
C GLN A 176 14.08 -9.01 -13.62
N ASN A 177 15.28 -9.51 -13.34
CA ASN A 177 15.85 -10.72 -13.94
C ASN A 177 16.05 -11.79 -12.86
N GLU A 178 15.11 -11.87 -11.91
CA GLU A 178 14.96 -13.01 -11.01
C GLU A 178 13.48 -13.41 -10.94
N LYS A 179 13.09 -14.23 -11.92
CA LYS A 179 12.22 -15.41 -11.76
C LYS A 179 10.95 -15.21 -10.89
N ILE A 180 10.03 -14.36 -11.34
CA ILE A 180 8.61 -14.47 -10.94
C ILE A 180 7.92 -15.29 -12.02
N GLU A 181 7.56 -16.52 -11.65
CA GLU A 181 6.76 -17.43 -12.45
C GLU A 181 5.42 -16.79 -12.83
N SER A 182 5.26 -16.48 -14.13
CA SER A 182 4.00 -16.44 -14.88
C SER A 182 2.72 -16.06 -14.09
N THR A 183 2.60 -14.81 -13.67
CA THR A 183 1.28 -14.23 -13.37
C THR A 183 0.67 -13.69 -14.66
N LYS A 184 -0.55 -14.12 -14.97
CA LYS A 184 -1.36 -13.65 -16.10
C LYS A 184 -1.27 -12.12 -16.17
N LYS A 185 -0.93 -11.57 -17.34
CA LYS A 185 -0.95 -10.14 -17.61
C LYS A 185 -2.37 -9.64 -17.35
N GLU A 186 -2.62 -9.10 -16.16
CA GLU A 186 -3.96 -8.66 -15.79
C GLU A 186 -4.38 -7.51 -16.70
N GLU A 187 -5.58 -7.63 -17.26
CA GLU A 187 -6.17 -6.60 -18.09
C GLU A 187 -6.35 -5.35 -17.21
N VAL A 188 -5.66 -4.27 -17.59
CA VAL A 188 -5.73 -3.00 -16.87
C VAL A 188 -7.07 -2.36 -17.22
N GLU A 189 -7.95 -2.27 -16.23
CA GLU A 189 -9.24 -1.61 -16.36
C GLU A 189 -9.15 -0.12 -16.04
N VAL A 190 -9.91 0.70 -16.76
CA VAL A 190 -10.08 2.12 -16.47
C VAL A 190 -11.51 2.36 -16.01
N HIS A 191 -11.66 3.10 -14.91
CA HIS A 191 -12.95 3.42 -14.31
C HIS A 191 -13.17 4.94 -14.30
N SER A 192 -14.29 5.39 -14.82
CA SER A 192 -14.80 6.75 -14.64
C SER A 192 -15.77 6.75 -13.47
N VAL A 193 -15.43 7.47 -12.40
CA VAL A 193 -16.24 7.58 -11.18
C VAL A 193 -16.92 8.94 -11.09
N PRO A 194 -18.16 9.05 -10.58
CA PRO A 194 -18.94 10.29 -10.56
C PRO A 194 -18.56 11.17 -9.35
N CYS A 195 -17.27 11.33 -9.09
CA CYS A 195 -16.75 12.15 -8.00
C CYS A 195 -15.33 12.67 -8.33
N LYS A 196 -14.94 13.74 -7.64
CA LYS A 196 -13.58 14.26 -7.70
C LYS A 196 -12.75 13.64 -6.58
N ILE A 197 -11.64 13.00 -6.93
CA ILE A 197 -10.64 12.50 -5.98
C ILE A 197 -9.44 13.44 -6.10
N GLU A 198 -9.09 14.15 -5.01
CA GLU A 198 -7.96 15.10 -5.02
C GLU A 198 -6.59 14.38 -5.05
N TYR A 199 -6.53 13.15 -4.56
CA TYR A 199 -5.32 12.34 -4.59
C TYR A 199 -5.13 11.69 -5.96
N THR A 200 -3.96 11.91 -6.58
CA THR A 200 -3.63 11.44 -7.94
C THR A 200 -2.55 10.35 -7.97
N GLY A 201 -2.30 9.69 -6.84
CA GLY A 201 -1.30 8.64 -6.71
C GLY A 201 -1.87 7.23 -6.83
N PRO A 202 -1.06 6.20 -6.56
CA PRO A 202 -1.47 4.80 -6.57
C PRO A 202 -2.60 4.52 -5.58
N ALA A 203 -3.57 3.70 -5.98
CA ALA A 203 -4.70 3.29 -5.14
C ALA A 203 -4.96 1.78 -5.31
N ASN A 204 -5.30 1.08 -4.22
CA ASN A 204 -5.61 -0.35 -4.25
C ASN A 204 -7.06 -0.59 -4.73
N VAL A 205 -7.31 -0.31 -6.00
CA VAL A 205 -8.66 -0.38 -6.60
C VAL A 205 -9.22 -1.79 -6.48
N LYS A 206 -8.44 -2.84 -6.78
CA LYS A 206 -8.92 -4.23 -6.75
C LYS A 206 -9.43 -4.68 -5.39
N ARG A 207 -8.79 -4.21 -4.30
CA ARG A 207 -9.17 -4.60 -2.94
C ARG A 207 -10.45 -3.92 -2.47
N TYR A 208 -10.66 -2.66 -2.82
CA TYR A 208 -11.75 -1.85 -2.26
C TYR A 208 -12.92 -1.61 -3.22
N LEU A 209 -12.69 -1.61 -4.53
CA LEU A 209 -13.74 -1.43 -5.53
C LEU A 209 -14.30 -2.80 -5.94
N LEU A 210 -15.12 -3.37 -5.05
CA LEU A 210 -15.77 -4.66 -5.26
C LEU A 210 -16.97 -4.49 -6.19
N ARG A 211 -17.03 -5.30 -7.25
CA ARG A 211 -18.05 -5.20 -8.31
C ARG A 211 -18.91 -6.46 -8.32
N ASP A 212 -20.22 -6.27 -8.31
CA ASP A 212 -21.19 -7.35 -8.51
C ASP A 212 -21.83 -7.19 -9.89
N LYS A 213 -21.91 -8.29 -10.65
CA LYS A 213 -22.58 -8.30 -11.96
C LYS A 213 -24.04 -8.68 -11.79
N LEU A 214 -24.95 -7.85 -12.28
CA LEU A 214 -26.37 -8.16 -12.35
C LEU A 214 -26.67 -9.03 -13.58
N GLU A 215 -27.77 -9.78 -13.54
CA GLU A 215 -28.24 -10.59 -14.67
C GLU A 215 -28.53 -9.75 -15.92
N SER A 216 -28.83 -8.45 -15.76
CA SER A 216 -29.04 -7.51 -16.86
C SER A 216 -27.76 -7.15 -17.63
N GLY A 217 -26.58 -7.56 -17.14
CA GLY A 217 -25.27 -7.16 -17.68
C GLY A 217 -24.74 -5.84 -17.12
N GLU A 218 -25.53 -5.14 -16.31
CA GLU A 218 -25.05 -3.98 -15.54
C GLU A 218 -24.18 -4.42 -14.35
N GLU A 219 -23.23 -3.59 -13.94
CA GLU A 219 -22.42 -3.82 -12.75
C GLU A 219 -22.88 -2.89 -11.63
N ILE A 220 -22.81 -3.34 -10.38
CA ILE A 220 -23.03 -2.49 -9.21
C ILE A 220 -21.79 -2.52 -8.32
N THR A 221 -21.52 -1.40 -7.66
CA THR A 221 -20.46 -1.30 -6.66
C THR A 221 -20.84 -0.28 -5.60
N THR A 222 -20.07 -0.21 -4.53
CA THR A 222 -20.16 0.88 -3.56
C THR A 222 -18.85 1.64 -3.50
N PHE A 223 -18.92 2.96 -3.47
CA PHE A 223 -17.77 3.82 -3.27
C PHE A 223 -18.06 4.78 -2.13
N ARG A 224 -17.27 4.71 -1.05
CA ARG A 224 -17.49 5.52 0.17
C ARG A 224 -18.93 5.41 0.71
N GLY A 225 -19.48 4.19 0.70
CA GLY A 225 -20.84 3.90 1.18
C GLY A 225 -21.97 4.34 0.25
N ARG A 226 -21.66 4.81 -0.96
CA ARG A 226 -22.64 5.21 -1.97
C ARG A 226 -22.74 4.17 -3.07
N LEU A 227 -23.95 3.78 -3.43
CA LEU A 227 -24.20 2.86 -4.54
C LEU A 227 -23.86 3.54 -5.87
N LEU A 228 -23.15 2.81 -6.72
CA LEU A 228 -22.84 3.19 -8.09
C LEU A 228 -23.32 2.10 -9.04
N ASN A 229 -23.93 2.51 -10.15
CA ASN A 229 -24.33 1.61 -11.23
C ASN A 229 -23.34 1.79 -12.39
N GLY A 230 -22.75 0.69 -12.82
CA GLY A 230 -21.69 0.61 -13.81
C GLY A 230 -22.17 0.01 -15.11
N SER A 231 -21.64 0.54 -16.21
CA SER A 231 -21.79 -0.04 -17.54
C SER A 231 -20.50 0.13 -18.32
N ILE A 232 -20.25 -0.76 -19.28
CA ILE A 232 -19.13 -0.62 -20.20
C ILE A 232 -19.48 0.49 -21.21
N ALA A 233 -18.56 1.45 -21.36
CA ALA A 233 -18.60 2.47 -22.41
C ALA A 233 -17.54 2.12 -23.45
N GLU A 234 -17.98 1.81 -24.66
CA GLU A 234 -17.12 1.45 -25.79
C GLU A 234 -16.70 2.72 -26.57
N MET A 235 -15.50 2.68 -27.14
CA MET A 235 -15.07 3.69 -28.11
C MET A 235 -15.75 3.45 -29.46
N PRO A 236 -16.05 4.52 -30.22
CA PRO A 236 -16.52 4.36 -31.59
C PRO A 236 -15.53 3.56 -32.44
N ASN A 237 -16.01 2.99 -33.54
CA ASN A 237 -15.15 2.26 -34.48
C ASN A 237 -13.99 3.15 -34.92
N ASP A 238 -12.80 2.56 -35.06
CA ASP A 238 -11.56 3.26 -35.42
C ASP A 238 -10.98 4.23 -34.36
N TYR A 239 -11.69 4.47 -33.25
CA TYR A 239 -11.17 5.21 -32.11
C TYR A 239 -10.58 4.31 -31.04
N LYS A 240 -9.59 4.85 -30.31
CA LYS A 240 -8.99 4.21 -29.15
C LYS A 240 -8.87 5.22 -28.01
N LEU A 241 -9.03 4.72 -26.80
CA LEU A 241 -8.75 5.46 -25.58
C LEU A 241 -7.27 5.32 -25.23
N PHE A 242 -6.57 6.43 -25.09
CA PHE A 242 -5.17 6.47 -24.68
C PHE A 242 -5.07 7.01 -23.25
N VAL A 243 -4.38 6.28 -22.39
CA VAL A 243 -3.92 6.81 -21.09
C VAL A 243 -2.50 7.26 -21.30
N ALA A 244 -2.29 8.58 -21.26
CA ALA A 244 -0.99 9.19 -21.45
C ALA A 244 -0.53 9.88 -20.18
N LYS A 245 0.78 9.81 -19.93
CA LYS A 245 1.44 10.45 -18.80
C LYS A 245 2.45 11.46 -19.31
N GLU A 246 2.44 12.64 -18.72
CA GLU A 246 3.43 13.67 -19.04
C GLU A 246 4.83 13.18 -18.64
N CYS A 247 5.78 13.29 -19.56
CA CYS A 247 7.16 12.91 -19.31
C CYS A 247 7.80 14.00 -18.44
N ASP A 248 8.17 13.68 -17.20
CA ASP A 248 8.94 14.61 -16.38
C ASP A 248 10.31 14.88 -17.00
N GLY A 249 10.63 16.15 -17.28
CA GLY A 249 12.00 16.57 -17.65
C GLY A 249 12.17 17.67 -18.70
N HIS A 250 11.11 18.10 -19.41
CA HIS A 250 11.27 18.98 -20.60
C HIS A 250 10.27 20.16 -20.69
N GLY A 251 9.95 20.82 -19.56
CA GLY A 251 8.98 21.94 -19.57
C GLY A 251 9.32 23.13 -18.65
N VAL A 252 10.48 23.12 -17.98
CA VAL A 252 10.87 24.17 -17.02
C VAL A 252 11.63 25.32 -17.71
N LEU A 253 12.13 25.10 -18.94
CA LEU A 253 12.70 26.15 -19.77
C LEU A 253 11.63 26.65 -20.75
N ALA A 254 11.38 27.96 -20.75
CA ALA A 254 10.43 28.61 -21.64
C ALA A 254 10.80 28.33 -23.11
N GLY A 255 10.09 27.39 -23.75
CA GLY A 255 10.26 27.04 -25.17
C GLY A 255 10.29 25.55 -25.50
N GLU A 256 10.40 24.64 -24.53
CA GLU A 256 10.31 23.21 -24.81
C GLU A 256 8.86 22.71 -24.88
N GLU A 257 8.56 21.90 -25.91
CA GLU A 257 7.25 21.28 -26.14
C GLU A 257 6.98 20.19 -25.10
N ARG A 258 5.77 20.18 -24.52
CA ARG A 258 5.33 19.14 -23.59
C ARG A 258 5.33 17.79 -24.28
N ARG A 259 5.91 16.77 -23.65
CA ARG A 259 5.95 15.40 -24.15
C ARG A 259 5.11 14.48 -23.26
N PHE A 260 4.40 13.55 -23.89
CA PHE A 260 3.55 12.58 -23.22
C PHE A 260 3.89 11.18 -23.71
N ASP A 261 4.07 10.25 -22.77
CA ASP A 261 4.20 8.83 -23.05
C ASP A 261 2.84 8.15 -22.93
N VAL A 262 2.50 7.34 -23.93
CA VAL A 262 1.29 6.50 -23.88
C VAL A 262 1.57 5.33 -22.94
N GLU A 263 0.91 5.33 -21.78
CA GLU A 263 0.99 4.22 -20.85
C GLU A 263 0.08 3.07 -21.28
N ARG A 264 -1.15 3.37 -21.75
CA ARG A 264 -2.14 2.34 -22.10
C ARG A 264 -2.96 2.74 -23.33
N VAL A 265 -3.46 1.71 -24.02
CA VAL A 265 -4.38 1.81 -25.15
C VAL A 265 -5.54 0.86 -24.89
N LEU A 266 -6.77 1.38 -24.94
CA LEU A 266 -7.99 0.67 -24.57
C LEU A 266 -9.08 0.89 -25.63
N SER A 267 -10.00 -0.05 -25.75
CA SER A 267 -11.20 0.06 -26.60
C SER A 267 -12.47 0.39 -25.82
N SER A 268 -12.43 0.27 -24.49
CA SER A 268 -13.55 0.54 -23.61
C SER A 268 -13.08 0.90 -22.21
N PHE A 269 -13.99 1.45 -21.41
CA PHE A 269 -13.77 1.73 -19.99
C PHE A 269 -15.09 1.54 -19.23
N LEU A 270 -15.00 1.43 -17.91
CA LEU A 270 -16.17 1.29 -17.03
C LEU A 270 -16.66 2.68 -16.62
N LEU A 271 -17.91 2.99 -16.97
CA LEU A 271 -18.57 4.22 -16.59
C LEU A 271 -19.51 3.96 -15.41
N TRP A 272 -19.21 4.59 -14.27
CA TRP A 272 -20.03 4.53 -13.07
C TRP A 272 -20.92 5.78 -12.94
N GLU A 273 -22.21 5.56 -12.70
CA GLU A 273 -23.19 6.61 -12.44
C GLU A 273 -23.71 6.52 -11.00
N TYR A 274 -23.91 7.68 -10.38
CA TYR A 274 -24.44 7.77 -9.02
C TYR A 274 -25.97 7.67 -9.04
N ASP A 275 -26.50 6.67 -8.34
CA ASP A 275 -27.94 6.50 -8.04
C ASP A 275 -28.88 6.58 -9.25
N ARG A 276 -28.38 6.21 -10.43
CA ARG A 276 -29.17 6.10 -11.66
C ARG A 276 -28.65 4.96 -12.53
N PRO A 277 -29.51 4.27 -13.29
CA PRO A 277 -29.08 3.25 -14.23
C PRO A 277 -28.29 3.88 -15.37
N SER A 278 -27.51 3.05 -16.05
CA SER A 278 -26.75 3.47 -17.21
C SER A 278 -27.70 4.01 -18.30
N SER A 279 -27.49 5.26 -18.74
CA SER A 279 -28.35 5.90 -19.73
C SER A 279 -27.55 6.55 -20.86
N GLU A 280 -28.09 6.48 -22.08
CA GLU A 280 -27.61 7.21 -23.27
C GLU A 280 -27.46 8.73 -23.02
N ASN A 281 -28.25 9.27 -22.08
CA ASN A 281 -28.23 10.68 -21.70
C ASN A 281 -27.09 11.06 -20.75
N SER A 282 -26.23 10.12 -20.36
CA SER A 282 -25.04 10.40 -19.57
C SER A 282 -24.14 11.43 -20.27
N PRO A 283 -23.64 12.48 -19.58
CA PRO A 283 -22.77 13.48 -20.18
C PRO A 283 -21.56 12.89 -20.91
N ILE A 284 -20.97 11.81 -20.36
CA ILE A 284 -19.81 11.15 -20.97
C ILE A 284 -20.20 10.36 -22.22
N ARG A 285 -21.33 9.63 -22.21
CA ARG A 285 -21.81 8.93 -23.40
C ARG A 285 -22.20 9.92 -24.51
N ARG A 286 -22.83 11.03 -24.15
CA ARG A 286 -23.10 12.13 -25.09
C ARG A 286 -21.81 12.73 -25.67
N ALA A 287 -20.77 12.90 -24.85
CA ALA A 287 -19.46 13.36 -25.31
C ALA A 287 -18.82 12.40 -26.33
N ILE A 288 -18.94 11.09 -26.11
CA ILE A 288 -18.48 10.08 -27.08
C ILE A 288 -19.30 10.16 -28.38
N ASN A 289 -20.63 10.31 -28.30
CA ASN A 289 -21.47 10.46 -29.49
C ASN A 289 -21.15 11.72 -30.32
N PHE A 290 -20.61 12.77 -29.70
CA PHE A 290 -20.14 13.95 -30.43
C PHE A 290 -18.95 13.67 -31.34
N ILE A 291 -18.18 12.60 -31.11
CA ILE A 291 -17.08 12.20 -32.00
C ILE A 291 -17.64 11.83 -33.37
N ASN A 292 -18.68 10.98 -33.41
CA ASN A 292 -19.33 10.58 -34.67
C ASN A 292 -19.91 11.80 -35.41
N ILE A 293 -20.54 12.73 -34.68
CA ILE A 293 -21.06 13.98 -35.27
C ILE A 293 -19.92 14.82 -35.87
N ALA A 294 -18.76 14.89 -35.20
CA ALA A 294 -17.62 15.62 -35.70
C ALA A 294 -17.02 15.00 -36.97
N GLU A 295 -17.05 13.66 -37.09
CA GLU A 295 -16.64 12.97 -38.31
C GLU A 295 -17.58 13.26 -39.48
N ASP A 296 -18.89 13.16 -39.26
CA ASP A 296 -19.90 13.47 -40.29
C ASP A 296 -19.73 14.91 -40.80
N LEU A 297 -19.50 15.86 -39.88
CA LEU A 297 -19.27 17.27 -40.24
C LEU A 297 -17.93 17.49 -40.96
N ALA A 298 -16.90 16.70 -40.67
CA ALA A 298 -15.59 16.82 -41.33
C ALA A 298 -15.55 16.14 -42.71
N ALA A 299 -16.47 15.22 -42.99
CA ALA A 299 -16.58 14.54 -44.29
C ALA A 299 -17.38 15.34 -45.33
N ASP A 300 -18.16 16.33 -44.90
CA ASP A 300 -18.96 17.22 -45.77
C ASP A 300 -18.14 18.37 -46.41
N ASP A 301 -16.87 18.57 -46.02
CA ASP A 301 -15.91 19.54 -46.58
C ASP A 301 -14.97 18.91 -47.64
#